data_AF-A0A3D3PBZ9-F1
#
_entry.id   AF-A0A3D3PBZ9-F1
#
_cell.length_a   1.000
_cell.length_b   1.000
_cell.length_c   1.000
_cell.angle_alpha   90.00
_cell.angle_beta   90.00
_cell.angle_gamma   90.00
#
_symmetry.space_group_name_H-M   'P 1'
#
loop_
_entity.id
_entity.type
_entity.pdbx_description
1 polymer ?
#
loop_
_entity_poly.entity_id
_entity_poly.type
_entity_poly.pdbx_seq_one_letter_code
_entity_poly.pdbx_strand_id
1 'polypeptide(L)'
;MNNKDDILIMPLLLLYFRADMILFSKRNLIYKDYTWTVYSTSDPRVFGIPDSTIFNSIEGNEVVYIINKLMILWNYRFSNTGNKIEKLIHDKLPAGSKSQEEVQAWIKENLEF
;
A
#
# COMPACT_ATOMS: atom_id res chain seq x y z
N MET A 1 40.83 -4.73 9.68
CA MET A 1 40.52 -3.70 8.67
C MET A 1 39.06 -3.35 8.82
N ASN A 2 38.78 -2.15 9.34
CA ASN A 2 37.43 -1.63 9.55
C ASN A 2 37.05 -0.91 8.26
N ASN A 3 36.28 -1.56 7.39
CA ASN A 3 36.02 -1.04 6.05
C ASN A 3 34.95 0.05 6.16
N LYS A 4 35.33 1.31 5.93
CA LYS A 4 34.42 2.47 5.96
C LYS A 4 33.43 2.48 4.78
N ASP A 5 33.54 1.50 3.90
CA ASP A 5 32.75 1.39 2.67
C ASP A 5 31.44 0.62 2.87
N ASP A 6 31.27 -0.10 3.98
CA ASP A 6 30.03 -0.86 4.25
C ASP A 6 28.84 0.03 4.65
N ILE A 7 29.08 1.31 4.96
CA ILE A 7 28.04 2.24 5.41
C ILE A 7 27.47 3.07 4.24
N LEU A 8 28.22 3.26 3.15
CA LEU A 8 27.81 4.11 2.02
C LEU A 8 26.98 3.39 0.95
N ILE A 9 26.93 2.05 0.98
CA ILE A 9 26.19 1.25 -0.01
C ILE A 9 24.68 1.20 0.33
N MET A 10 24.29 1.24 1.60
CA MET A 10 22.87 1.15 2.00
C MET A 10 21.97 2.32 1.53
N PRO A 11 22.39 3.61 1.58
CA PRO A 11 21.51 4.71 1.17
C PRO A 11 21.25 4.74 -0.33
N LEU A 12 22.26 4.45 -1.15
CA LEU A 12 22.12 4.41 -2.60
C LEU A 12 21.33 3.19 -3.09
N LEU A 13 21.51 2.02 -2.46
CA LEU A 13 20.69 0.85 -2.78
C LEU A 13 19.20 1.09 -2.48
N LEU A 14 18.88 1.77 -1.37
CA LEU A 14 17.48 2.10 -1.01
C LEU A 14 16.83 3.08 -2.01
N LEU A 15 17.62 3.99 -2.59
CA LEU A 15 17.16 4.89 -3.66
C LEU A 15 16.95 4.15 -4.99
N TYR A 16 17.86 3.25 -5.37
CA TYR A 16 17.72 2.41 -6.58
C TYR A 16 16.57 1.40 -6.45
N PHE A 17 16.38 0.78 -5.27
CA PHE A 17 15.26 -0.13 -4.97
C PHE A 17 13.88 0.55 -5.05
N ARG A 18 13.80 1.89 -5.00
CA ARG A 18 12.52 2.63 -5.11
C ARG A 18 12.13 3.00 -6.53
N ALA A 19 13.08 3.06 -7.47
CA ALA A 19 12.82 3.52 -8.84
C ALA A 19 11.99 2.53 -9.68
N ASP A 20 12.09 1.23 -9.39
CA ASP A 20 11.41 0.17 -10.16
C ASP A 20 10.01 -0.19 -9.63
N MET A 21 9.53 0.53 -8.61
CA MET A 21 8.20 0.27 -8.06
C MET A 21 7.14 1.07 -8.82
N ILE A 22 6.14 0.37 -9.35
CA ILE A 22 4.95 1.04 -9.89
C ILE A 22 4.22 1.73 -8.72
N LEU A 23 4.16 3.06 -8.76
CA LEU A 23 3.25 3.82 -7.91
C LEU A 23 1.84 3.63 -8.47
N PHE A 24 1.06 2.78 -7.79
CA PHE A 24 -0.32 2.52 -8.12
C PHE A 24 -1.13 3.82 -7.96
N SER A 25 -2.03 4.11 -8.91
CA SER A 25 -2.82 5.33 -8.93
C SER A 25 -4.28 5.01 -9.28
N LYS A 26 -5.15 6.03 -9.25
CA LYS A 26 -6.55 5.91 -9.69
C LYS A 26 -6.72 5.22 -11.05
N ARG A 27 -5.78 5.41 -11.98
CA ARG A 27 -5.85 4.80 -13.32
C ARG A 27 -5.59 3.29 -13.31
N ASN A 28 -4.91 2.80 -12.29
CA ASN A 28 -4.57 1.39 -12.15
C ASN A 28 -5.70 0.59 -11.49
N LEU A 29 -6.62 1.25 -10.78
CA LEU A 29 -7.78 0.61 -10.15
C LEU A 29 -8.73 0.02 -11.21
N ILE A 30 -9.17 -1.22 -10.97
CA ILE A 30 -10.16 -1.95 -11.76
C ILE A 30 -11.55 -1.36 -11.51
N TYR A 31 -11.92 -1.18 -10.24
CA TYR A 31 -13.25 -0.72 -9.83
C TYR A 31 -13.39 0.80 -9.97
N LYS A 32 -14.61 1.27 -10.22
CA LYS A 32 -14.91 2.68 -10.61
C LYS A 32 -15.89 3.40 -9.68
N ASP A 33 -16.45 2.68 -8.72
CA ASP A 33 -17.46 3.10 -7.75
C ASP A 33 -16.86 3.72 -6.47
N TYR A 34 -15.54 3.93 -6.44
CA TYR A 34 -14.88 4.64 -5.35
C TYR A 34 -15.28 6.13 -5.27
N THR A 35 -15.39 6.61 -4.03
CA THR A 35 -15.42 8.04 -3.70
C THR A 35 -14.00 8.59 -3.61
N TRP A 36 -13.82 9.90 -3.85
CA TRP A 36 -12.51 10.55 -3.94
C TRP A 36 -12.49 11.83 -3.11
N THR A 37 -12.28 11.69 -1.81
CA THR A 37 -12.13 12.81 -0.88
C THR A 37 -10.73 13.40 -0.95
N VAL A 38 -10.62 14.72 -0.90
CA VAL A 38 -9.30 15.38 -0.85
C VAL A 38 -8.79 15.36 0.59
N TYR A 39 -7.63 14.75 0.80
CA TYR A 39 -6.94 14.72 2.08
C TYR A 39 -5.77 15.70 2.12
N SER A 40 -5.39 16.14 3.32
CA SER A 40 -4.14 16.86 3.51
C SER A 40 -2.95 15.92 3.31
N THR A 41 -1.77 16.48 3.01
CA THR A 41 -0.57 15.69 2.69
C THR A 41 -0.05 14.84 3.86
N SER A 42 -0.48 15.12 5.08
CA SER A 42 -0.08 14.42 6.31
C SER A 42 -1.26 13.70 6.98
N ASP A 43 -2.36 13.50 6.27
CA ASP A 43 -3.53 12.81 6.82
C ASP A 43 -3.19 11.31 7.01
N PRO A 44 -3.37 10.74 8.22
CA PRO A 44 -2.99 9.35 8.49
C PRO A 44 -3.78 8.33 7.66
N ARG A 45 -4.93 8.72 7.07
CA ARG A 45 -5.68 7.87 6.13
C ARG A 45 -4.93 7.60 4.84
N VAL A 46 -4.01 8.48 4.44
CA VAL A 46 -3.26 8.41 3.18
C VAL A 46 -1.75 8.65 3.33
N PHE A 47 -1.24 8.66 4.56
CA PHE A 47 0.16 8.93 4.86
C PHE A 47 0.66 8.11 6.04
N GLY A 48 1.98 7.89 6.13
CA GLY A 48 2.59 7.17 7.24
C GLY A 48 2.68 5.66 7.01
N ILE A 49 2.67 4.90 8.11
CA ILE A 49 2.58 3.44 8.13
C ILE A 49 1.15 3.05 8.49
N PRO A 50 0.65 1.89 8.04
CA PRO A 50 -0.62 1.35 8.53
C PRO A 50 -0.64 1.30 10.06
N ASP A 51 -1.64 1.95 10.66
CA ASP A 51 -1.82 2.08 12.10
C ASP A 51 -3.30 1.87 12.50
N SER A 52 -3.69 2.36 13.67
CA SER A 52 -5.04 2.25 14.21
C SER A 52 -6.08 3.15 13.51
N THR A 53 -5.67 3.94 12.49
CA THR A 53 -6.58 4.75 11.68
C THR A 53 -7.62 3.86 10.99
N ILE A 54 -8.89 4.25 11.07
CA ILE A 54 -9.98 3.53 10.43
C ILE A 54 -9.83 3.61 8.90
N PHE A 55 -9.89 2.44 8.26
CA PHE A 55 -9.82 2.30 6.82
C PHE A 55 -11.21 2.32 6.19
N ASN A 56 -11.36 3.07 5.11
CA ASN A 56 -12.57 3.11 4.30
C ASN A 56 -12.35 2.47 2.92
N SER A 57 -12.90 1.26 2.72
CA SER A 57 -12.74 0.52 1.46
C SER A 57 -13.45 1.13 0.25
N ILE A 58 -14.38 2.07 0.45
CA ILE A 58 -15.04 2.80 -0.64
C ILE A 58 -14.35 4.12 -0.99
N GLU A 59 -13.35 4.55 -0.21
CA GLU A 59 -12.56 5.75 -0.48
C GLU A 59 -11.31 5.39 -1.31
N GLY A 60 -11.30 5.80 -2.57
CA GLY A 60 -10.28 5.41 -3.54
C GLY A 60 -8.86 5.87 -3.15
N ASN A 61 -8.72 7.00 -2.47
CA ASN A 61 -7.40 7.45 -2.01
C ASN A 61 -6.83 6.55 -0.91
N GLU A 62 -7.67 6.05 0.00
CA GLU A 62 -7.25 5.13 1.06
C GLU A 62 -6.90 3.76 0.48
N VAL A 63 -7.69 3.27 -0.48
CA VAL A 63 -7.42 2.02 -1.20
C VAL A 63 -6.09 2.09 -1.95
N VAL A 64 -5.84 3.18 -2.68
CA VAL A 64 -4.56 3.39 -3.38
C VAL A 64 -3.40 3.49 -2.37
N TYR A 65 -3.60 4.18 -1.26
CA TYR A 65 -2.60 4.29 -0.20
C TYR A 65 -2.23 2.91 0.35
N ILE A 66 -3.22 2.11 0.78
CA ILE A 66 -2.94 0.82 1.42
C ILE A 66 -2.29 -0.14 0.43
N ILE A 67 -2.74 -0.19 -0.83
CA ILE A 67 -2.11 -1.01 -1.88
C ILE A 67 -0.63 -0.62 -2.05
N ASN A 68 -0.34 0.66 -2.23
CA ASN A 68 1.03 1.12 -2.42
C ASN A 68 1.91 0.81 -1.20
N LYS A 69 1.38 1.01 0.02
CA LYS A 69 2.13 0.72 1.24
C LYS A 69 2.45 -0.76 1.39
N LEU A 70 1.48 -1.64 1.13
CA LEU A 70 1.70 -3.07 1.19
C LEU A 70 2.65 -3.57 0.10
N MET A 71 2.56 -3.01 -1.11
CA MET A 71 3.51 -3.31 -2.19
C MET A 71 4.95 -2.93 -1.81
N ILE A 72 5.15 -1.78 -1.14
CA ILE A 72 6.46 -1.39 -0.60
C ILE A 72 6.91 -2.36 0.49
N LEU A 73 6.06 -2.58 1.50
CA LEU A 73 6.39 -3.36 2.70
C LEU A 73 6.71 -4.82 2.38
N TRP A 74 6.06 -5.40 1.37
CA TRP A 74 6.24 -6.78 0.94
C TRP A 74 7.08 -6.93 -0.33
N ASN A 75 7.71 -5.84 -0.78
CA ASN A 75 8.62 -5.81 -1.93
C ASN A 75 7.99 -6.33 -3.24
N TYR A 76 6.70 -6.05 -3.45
CA TYR A 76 6.00 -6.37 -4.70
C TYR A 76 6.21 -5.29 -5.76
N ARG A 77 6.42 -5.72 -7.02
CA ARG A 77 6.85 -4.83 -8.12
C ARG A 77 5.86 -4.73 -9.27
N PHE A 78 4.92 -5.66 -9.38
CA PHE A 78 4.00 -5.73 -10.51
C PHE A 78 2.65 -5.09 -10.18
N SER A 79 2.12 -4.28 -11.10
CA SER A 79 0.78 -3.67 -10.97
C SER A 79 -0.32 -4.71 -10.83
N ASN A 80 -0.18 -5.87 -11.47
CA ASN A 80 -1.12 -6.99 -11.35
C ASN A 80 -1.25 -7.47 -9.90
N THR A 81 -0.18 -7.40 -9.09
CA THR A 81 -0.27 -7.70 -7.65
C THR A 81 -1.12 -6.66 -6.93
N GLY A 82 -0.96 -5.37 -7.25
CA GLY A 82 -1.83 -4.31 -6.73
C GLY A 82 -3.29 -4.52 -7.10
N ASN A 83 -3.58 -4.96 -8.32
CA ASN A 83 -4.93 -5.32 -8.75
C ASN A 83 -5.51 -6.53 -8.00
N LYS A 84 -4.69 -7.55 -7.70
CA LYS A 84 -5.12 -8.67 -6.84
C LYS A 84 -5.50 -8.19 -5.44
N ILE A 85 -4.70 -7.29 -4.86
CA ILE A 85 -4.98 -6.70 -3.55
C ILE A 85 -6.27 -5.85 -3.60
N GLU A 86 -6.42 -4.99 -4.61
CA GLU A 86 -7.64 -4.20 -4.83
C GLU A 86 -8.88 -5.10 -4.87
N LYS A 87 -8.84 -6.15 -5.69
CA LYS A 87 -9.94 -7.11 -5.82
C LYS A 87 -10.25 -7.81 -4.50
N LEU A 88 -9.23 -8.19 -3.74
CA LEU A 88 -9.40 -8.81 -2.44
C LEU A 88 -10.07 -7.85 -1.44
N ILE A 89 -9.67 -6.58 -1.42
CA ILE A 89 -10.29 -5.55 -0.58
C ILE A 89 -11.75 -5.33 -1.00
N HIS A 90 -11.98 -5.11 -2.29
CA HIS A 90 -13.29 -4.73 -2.81
C HIS A 90 -14.32 -5.86 -2.69
N ASP A 91 -13.94 -7.09 -3.04
CA ASP A 91 -14.90 -8.20 -3.16
C ASP A 91 -15.06 -8.99 -1.86
N LYS A 92 -14.05 -9.02 -0.99
CA LYS A 92 -13.97 -9.99 0.10
C LYS A 92 -13.67 -9.41 1.48
N LEU A 93 -13.25 -8.15 1.60
CA LEU A 93 -13.00 -7.57 2.92
C LEU A 93 -14.29 -7.59 3.74
N PRO A 94 -14.30 -8.22 4.93
CA PRO A 94 -15.50 -8.30 5.74
C PRO A 94 -16.01 -6.91 6.09
N ALA A 95 -17.32 -6.71 5.95
CA ALA A 95 -17.97 -5.47 6.33
C ALA A 95 -17.74 -5.16 7.82
N GLY A 96 -17.65 -3.88 8.14
CA GLY A 96 -17.35 -3.37 9.47
C GLY A 96 -16.13 -2.46 9.47
N SER A 97 -16.05 -1.59 10.47
CA SER A 97 -14.88 -0.74 10.67
C SER A 97 -13.67 -1.60 11.02
N LYS A 98 -12.60 -1.46 10.25
CA LYS A 98 -11.29 -2.05 10.51
C LYS A 98 -10.24 -0.96 10.49
N SER A 99 -9.23 -1.07 11.33
CA SER A 99 -8.06 -0.21 11.23
C SER A 99 -7.19 -0.62 10.02
N GLN A 100 -6.29 0.27 9.60
CA GLN A 100 -5.35 -0.04 8.52
C GLN A 100 -4.45 -1.24 8.87
N GLU A 101 -4.00 -1.37 10.12
CA GLU A 101 -3.22 -2.51 10.58
C GLU A 101 -4.02 -3.84 10.54
N GLU A 102 -5.30 -3.82 10.89
CA GLU A 102 -6.18 -4.99 10.79
C GLU A 102 -6.41 -5.39 9.33
N VAL A 103 -6.61 -4.41 8.45
CA VAL A 103 -6.74 -4.63 7.01
C VAL A 103 -5.46 -5.21 6.43
N GLN A 104 -4.29 -4.70 6.83
CA GLN A 104 -3.00 -5.26 6.44
C GLN A 104 -2.87 -6.73 6.85
N ALA A 105 -3.18 -7.06 8.11
CA ALA A 105 -3.10 -8.43 8.61
C ALA A 105 -4.05 -9.36 7.84
N TRP A 106 -5.29 -8.93 7.64
CA TRP A 106 -6.29 -9.70 6.90
C TRP A 106 -5.90 -9.92 5.44
N ILE A 107 -5.38 -8.90 4.74
CA ILE A 107 -4.87 -9.06 3.37
C ILE A 107 -3.73 -10.07 3.36
N LYS A 108 -2.79 -10.00 4.30
CA LYS A 108 -1.66 -10.93 4.36
C LYS A 108 -2.10 -12.39 4.52
N GLU A 109 -3.17 -12.63 5.28
CA GLU A 109 -3.74 -13.96 5.49
C GLU A 109 -4.53 -14.48 4.29
N ASN A 110 -5.12 -13.61 3.48
CA ASN A 110 -6.07 -13.98 2.41
C ASN A 110 -5.54 -13.73 0.99
N LEU A 111 -4.34 -13.16 0.84
CA LEU A 111 -3.72 -12.89 -0.46
C LEU A 111 -3.04 -14.16 -0.99
N GLU A 112 -3.73 -14.84 -1.90
CA GLU A 112 -3.23 -16.00 -2.63
C GLU A 112 -2.67 -15.59 -4.01
N PHE A 113 -1.59 -16.23 -4.45
CA PHE A 113 -0.92 -15.94 -5.73
C PHE A 113 -1.14 -16.98 -6.79
#